data_AF-A0A645GJJ0-F1
#
_entry.id   AF-A0A645GJJ0-F1
#
_cell.length_a   1.000
_cell.length_b   1.000
_cell.length_c   1.000
_cell.angle_alpha   90.00
_cell.angle_beta   90.00
_cell.angle_gamma   90.00
#
_symmetry.space_group_name_H-M   'P 1'
#
loop_
_entity.id
_entity.type
_entity.pdbx_description
1 polymer ?
#
loop_
_entity_poly.entity_id
_entity_poly.type
_entity_poly.pdbx_seq_one_letter_code
_entity_poly.pdbx_strand_id
1 'polypeptide(L)'
;MNNDLLNKPGKKSKAKSTKKKILTDNDIMKYEIASELGLLDKVTEQGWAGLTAKEAGRIGGILTSRKKQQKKMMEEAKKDDGAV
;
A
#
# COMPACT_ATOMS: atom_id res chain seq x y z
N MET A 1 -9.52 -32.79 31.37
CA MET A 1 -8.19 -32.15 31.40
C MET A 1 -7.86 -31.74 29.97
N ASN A 2 -7.68 -30.43 29.77
CA ASN A 2 -7.57 -29.75 28.48
C ASN A 2 -6.26 -30.09 27.76
N ASN A 3 -6.28 -30.24 26.43
CA ASN A 3 -5.19 -29.84 25.53
C ASN A 3 -5.57 -30.06 24.04
N ASP A 4 -6.28 -29.11 23.44
CA ASP A 4 -6.35 -28.95 21.99
C ASP A 4 -5.80 -27.57 21.60
N LEU A 5 -4.50 -27.40 21.89
CA LEU A 5 -3.63 -26.41 21.29
C LEU A 5 -3.19 -26.95 19.93
N LEU A 6 -3.83 -26.57 18.81
CA LEU A 6 -3.15 -26.17 17.56
C LEU A 6 -4.13 -25.79 16.42
N ASN A 7 -4.79 -24.62 16.49
CA ASN A 7 -5.30 -23.97 15.28
C ASN A 7 -4.43 -22.75 14.97
N LYS A 8 -3.29 -22.97 14.32
CA LYS A 8 -2.48 -21.90 13.73
C LYS A 8 -2.80 -21.84 12.24
N PRO A 9 -3.59 -20.87 11.74
CA PRO A 9 -3.95 -20.82 10.34
C PRO A 9 -2.70 -20.64 9.47
N GLY A 10 -2.58 -21.56 8.51
CA GLY A 10 -1.39 -21.82 7.71
C GLY A 10 -0.82 -20.60 6.99
N LYS A 11 0.52 -20.56 7.01
CA LYS A 11 1.39 -19.77 6.14
C LYS A 11 0.96 -19.99 4.67
N LYS A 12 0.31 -19.00 4.04
CA LYS A 12 0.04 -19.03 2.59
C LYS A 12 1.34 -18.80 1.82
N SER A 13 2.00 -19.87 1.40
CA SER A 13 3.07 -19.86 0.40
C SER A 13 2.46 -19.56 -0.98
N LYS A 14 2.43 -18.29 -1.39
CA LYS A 14 1.92 -17.93 -2.72
C LYS A 14 3.00 -18.21 -3.77
N ALA A 15 2.75 -19.25 -4.56
CA ALA A 15 3.53 -19.65 -5.71
C ALA A 15 3.87 -18.47 -6.65
N LYS A 16 5.12 -18.48 -7.12
CA LYS A 16 5.77 -17.47 -7.95
C LYS A 16 5.22 -17.56 -9.38
N SER A 17 4.08 -16.92 -9.69
CA SER A 17 3.60 -16.80 -11.07
C SER A 17 4.25 -15.58 -11.74
N THR A 18 5.10 -15.82 -12.72
CA THR A 18 5.71 -14.86 -13.64
C THR A 18 4.64 -14.21 -14.54
N LYS A 19 3.83 -13.31 -13.99
CA LYS A 19 3.05 -12.37 -14.79
C LYS A 19 3.78 -11.02 -14.75
N LYS A 20 4.09 -10.43 -15.91
CA LYS A 20 4.56 -9.05 -16.02
C LYS A 20 3.63 -8.20 -15.16
N LYS A 21 4.10 -7.71 -14.01
CA LYS A 21 3.31 -6.83 -13.16
C LYS A 21 3.08 -5.56 -13.96
N ILE A 22 1.85 -5.34 -14.42
CA ILE A 22 1.42 -4.04 -14.89
C ILE A 22 1.61 -3.12 -13.69
N LEU A 23 2.59 -2.22 -13.78
CA LEU A 23 2.86 -1.26 -12.72
C LEU A 23 1.58 -0.44 -12.59
N THR A 24 0.84 -0.67 -11.51
CA THR A 24 -0.44 0.02 -11.29
C THR A 24 -0.12 1.42 -10.76
N ASP A 25 -1.02 2.38 -10.93
CA ASP A 25 -0.86 3.74 -10.37
C ASP A 25 -0.53 3.75 -8.87
N ASN A 26 -1.01 2.73 -8.16
CA ASN A 26 -0.67 2.51 -6.75
C ASN A 26 0.81 2.22 -6.50
N ASP A 27 1.47 1.48 -7.37
CA ASP A 27 2.89 1.21 -7.22
C ASP A 27 3.71 2.45 -7.57
N ILE A 28 3.30 3.22 -8.59
CA ILE A 28 3.90 4.52 -8.91
C ILE A 28 3.81 5.47 -7.71
N MET A 29 2.62 5.65 -7.12
CA MET A 29 2.44 6.50 -5.93
C MET A 29 3.31 6.05 -4.75
N LYS A 30 3.50 4.75 -4.55
CA LYS A 30 4.38 4.27 -3.48
C LYS A 30 5.83 4.69 -3.71
N TYR A 31 6.31 4.63 -4.95
CA TYR A 31 7.66 5.09 -5.29
C TYR A 31 7.79 6.61 -5.17
N GLU A 32 6.77 7.37 -5.56
CA GLU A 32 6.73 8.83 -5.35
C GLU A 32 6.82 9.19 -3.86
N ILE A 33 6.01 8.54 -3.02
CA ILE A 33 6.05 8.75 -1.56
C ILE A 33 7.39 8.30 -0.97
N ALA A 34 7.95 7.20 -1.46
CA ALA A 34 9.30 6.77 -1.05
C ALA A 34 10.36 7.81 -1.42
N SER A 35 10.23 8.45 -2.59
CA SER A 35 11.09 9.55 -3.03
C SER A 35 10.95 10.77 -2.14
N GLU A 36 9.72 11.18 -1.81
CA GLU A 36 9.46 12.30 -0.88
C GLU A 36 10.04 12.05 0.52
N LEU A 37 10.03 10.80 0.97
CA LEU A 37 10.57 10.40 2.27
C LEU A 37 12.09 10.15 2.26
N GLY A 38 12.77 10.26 1.11
CA GLY A 38 14.20 9.95 0.98
C GLY A 38 14.52 8.47 1.14
N LEU A 39 13.54 7.59 0.93
CA LEU A 39 13.67 6.13 1.03
C LEU A 39 13.80 5.46 -0.33
N LEU A 40 13.75 6.23 -1.43
CA LEU A 40 13.76 5.70 -2.79
C LEU A 40 15.02 4.87 -3.05
N ASP A 41 16.20 5.39 -2.72
CA ASP A 41 17.48 4.67 -2.93
C ASP A 41 17.48 3.30 -2.25
N LYS A 42 16.98 3.26 -1.01
CA LYS A 42 16.88 2.02 -0.23
C LYS A 42 15.87 1.04 -0.82
N VAL A 43 14.74 1.52 -1.35
CA VAL A 43 13.75 0.68 -2.04
C VAL A 43 14.29 0.21 -3.38
N THR A 44 15.06 1.02 -4.12
CA THR A 44 15.64 0.61 -5.40
C THR A 44 16.77 -0.40 -5.23
N GLU A 45 17.60 -0.25 -4.19
CA GLU A 45 18.72 -1.15 -3.91
C GLU A 45 18.29 -2.42 -3.17
N GLN A 46 17.54 -2.28 -2.07
CA GLN A 46 17.18 -3.40 -1.18
C GLN A 46 15.74 -3.89 -1.37
N GLY A 47 14.93 -3.19 -2.15
CA GLY A 47 13.51 -3.49 -2.29
C GLY A 47 12.69 -3.10 -1.06
N TRP A 48 11.39 -3.34 -1.17
CA TRP A 48 10.43 -3.11 -0.08
C TRP A 48 10.72 -3.94 1.18
N ALA A 49 11.46 -5.05 1.06
CA ALA A 49 11.87 -5.89 2.19
C ALA A 49 13.03 -5.29 3.01
N GLY A 50 13.80 -4.37 2.43
CA GLY A 50 14.90 -3.66 3.11
C GLY A 50 14.43 -2.47 3.96
N LEU A 51 13.16 -2.09 3.85
CA LEU A 51 12.59 -1.03 4.68
C LEU A 51 12.25 -1.53 6.09
N THR A 52 12.43 -0.66 7.08
CA THR A 52 11.93 -0.89 8.43
C THR A 52 10.41 -0.80 8.47
N ALA A 53 9.78 -1.44 9.45
CA ALA A 53 8.33 -1.38 9.64
C ALA A 53 7.80 0.06 9.79
N LYS A 54 8.62 0.97 10.35
CA LYS A 54 8.27 2.39 10.50
C LYS A 54 8.29 3.13 9.17
N GLU A 55 9.29 2.86 8.32
CA GLU A 55 9.42 3.42 6.98
C GLU A 55 8.31 2.92 6.05
N ALA A 56 8.14 1.61 5.95
CA ALA A 56 7.08 1.00 5.14
C ALA A 56 5.68 1.40 5.63
N GLY A 57 5.49 1.49 6.95
CA GLY A 57 4.25 1.96 7.56
C GLY A 57 3.91 3.42 7.23
N ARG A 58 4.91 4.31 7.19
CA ARG A 58 4.73 5.70 6.75
C ARG A 58 4.27 5.78 5.29
N ILE A 59 4.94 5.05 4.39
CA ILE A 59 4.56 5.02 2.96
C ILE A 59 3.12 4.51 2.79
N GLY A 60 2.77 3.39 3.43
CA GLY A 60 1.42 2.82 3.38
C GLY A 60 0.36 3.73 4.00
N GLY A 61 0.69 4.44 5.08
CA GLY A 61 -0.18 5.41 5.72
C GLY A 61 -0.50 6.61 4.83
N ILE A 62 0.52 7.19 4.17
CA ILE A 62 0.34 8.30 3.23
C ILE A 62 -0.47 7.85 2.02
N LEU A 63 -0.18 6.68 1.45
CA LEU A 63 -0.94 6.11 0.32
C LEU A 63 -2.43 5.96 0.67
N THR A 64 -2.73 5.47 1.86
CA THR A 64 -4.11 5.29 2.35
C THR A 64 -4.79 6.64 2.59
N SER A 65 -4.06 7.61 3.17
CA SER A 65 -4.56 8.96 3.40
C SER A 65 -4.91 9.67 2.09
N ARG A 66 -4.01 9.62 1.09
CA ARG A 66 -4.25 10.18 -0.25
C ARG A 66 -5.49 9.57 -0.91
N LYS A 67 -5.66 8.25 -0.86
CA LYS A 67 -6.87 7.58 -1.36
C LYS A 67 -8.15 8.01 -0.65
N LYS A 68 -8.10 8.17 0.68
CA LYS A 68 -9.25 8.60 1.48
C LYS A 68 -9.64 10.05 1.15
N GLN A 69 -8.66 10.92 0.99
CA GLN A 69 -8.89 12.32 0.61
C GLN A 69 -9.46 12.44 -0.80
N GLN A 70 -8.92 11.71 -1.78
CA GLN A 70 -9.48 11.71 -3.13
C GLN A 70 -10.93 11.25 -3.18
N LYS A 71 -11.32 10.21 -2.42
CA LYS A 71 -12.73 9.80 -2.32
C LYS A 71 -13.61 10.91 -1.75
N LYS A 72 -13.14 11.58 -0.71
CA LYS A 72 -13.88 12.68 -0.07
C LYS A 72 -14.06 13.86 -1.02
N MET A 73 -13.00 14.24 -1.73
CA MET A 73 -13.03 15.32 -2.73
C MET A 73 -13.90 14.96 -3.94
N MET A 74 -13.87 13.71 -4.41
CA MET A 74 -14.77 13.24 -5.50
C MET A 74 -16.24 13.25 -5.08
N GLU A 75 -16.55 13.01 -3.81
CA GLU A 75 -17.91 13.06 -3.28
C GLU A 75 -18.41 14.51 -3.13
N GLU A 76 -17.53 15.44 -2.77
CA GLU A 76 -17.83 16.88 -2.69
C GLU A 76 -18.00 17.51 -4.08
N ALA A 77 -17.20 17.13 -5.08
CA ALA A 77 -17.30 17.65 -6.45
C ALA A 77 -18.62 17.27 -7.16
N LYS A 78 -19.30 16.20 -6.74
CA LYS A 78 -20.55 15.74 -7.37
C LYS A 78 -21.81 16.46 -6.88
N LYS A 79 -21.69 17.40 -5.94
CA LYS A 79 -22.82 18.16 -5.39
C LYS A 79 -23.05 19.53 -6.05
N ASP A 80 -22.18 19.97 -6.97
CA ASP A 80 -22.27 21.32 -7.56
C ASP A 80 -22.99 21.36 -8.92
N ASP A 81 -23.06 20.25 -9.66
CA ASP A 81 -23.72 20.19 -10.99
C ASP A 81 -25.26 20.01 -10.95
N GLY A 82 -25.92 20.44 -9.87
CA GLY A 82 -27.35 20.20 -9.62
C GLY A 82 -28.17 21.43 -9.24
N ALA A 83 -27.66 22.64 -9.46
CA ALA A 83 -28.39 23.88 -9.24
C ALA A 83 -28.23 24.83 -10.44
N VAL A 84 -28.96 24.54 -11.52
CA VAL A 84 -29.36 25.54 -12.53
C VAL A 84 -30.80 25.29 -12.94
#